data_AF-A0A7C2YAT4-F1
#
_entry.id   AF-A0A7C2YAT4-F1
#
_cell.length_a   1.000
_cell.length_b   1.000
_cell.length_c   1.000
_cell.angle_alpha   90.00
_cell.angle_beta   90.00
_cell.angle_gamma   90.00
#
_symmetry.space_group_name_H-M   'P 1'
#
loop_
_entity.id
_entity.type
_entity.pdbx_description
1 polymer ?
#
loop_
_entity_poly.entity_id
_entity_poly.type
_entity_poly.pdbx_seq_one_letter_code
_entity_poly.pdbx_strand_id
1 'polypeptide(L)'
;MLNGMVRWSPWVGLTGLLTMLVGLVWDLRLHRLSPESTAHEGVLAPENPGHHLFAAGLALLVVAFCLFLVGQLREGRYGAAARLALAGALATVAGTASLALLMGVSVGEHQHAEAVAEHSQDGHGAQVAIAPEAHRHDPAPDRSSALPGVHHPHGTGIAITAQELLTAADVLQRVRETARRYEDVKAAEAEGYRMTTRTFLYHYVNPRYYLDNRVLDTERIESLVYARGPDGNLKLVGVMFMARPDQTAPDFGGPLTGWHIHDNLCINPATWMVVGLADSPDRCPTGSVHVVTGEMLHVWLVDTPAGAFADSEEVIPYLAQMGYRVR
;
A
#
# COMPACT_ATOMS: atom_id res chain seq x y z
N MET A 1 40.01 -31.83 -20.87
CA MET A 1 38.97 -31.29 -19.96
C MET A 1 38.77 -29.77 -20.07
N LEU A 2 39.85 -28.98 -20.23
CA LEU A 2 39.79 -27.50 -20.33
C LEU A 2 38.86 -26.95 -21.44
N ASN A 3 38.90 -27.56 -22.64
CA ASN A 3 38.04 -27.17 -23.78
C ASN A 3 36.54 -27.49 -23.57
N GLY A 4 36.19 -28.28 -22.56
CA GLY A 4 34.80 -28.64 -22.27
C GLY A 4 34.05 -27.52 -21.56
N MET A 5 34.66 -26.90 -20.55
CA MET A 5 33.97 -25.93 -19.67
C MET A 5 33.51 -24.70 -20.44
N VAL A 6 34.37 -24.12 -21.28
CA VAL A 6 34.03 -22.97 -22.13
C VAL A 6 33.00 -23.35 -23.19
N ARG A 7 33.10 -24.57 -23.75
CA ARG A 7 32.19 -25.06 -24.79
C ARG A 7 30.78 -25.34 -24.29
N TRP A 8 30.63 -25.79 -23.04
CA TRP A 8 29.33 -26.12 -22.44
C TRP A 8 28.67 -24.93 -21.74
N SER A 9 29.44 -23.95 -21.26
CA SER A 9 28.91 -22.74 -20.62
C SER A 9 27.76 -22.05 -21.38
N PRO A 10 27.84 -21.77 -22.69
CA PRO A 10 26.73 -21.12 -23.40
C PRO A 10 25.46 -21.98 -23.44
N TRP A 11 25.58 -23.30 -23.45
CA TRP A 11 24.43 -24.20 -23.40
C TRP A 11 23.78 -24.22 -22.02
N VAL A 12 24.58 -24.23 -20.95
CA VAL A 12 24.06 -24.10 -19.58
C VAL A 12 23.37 -22.73 -19.40
N GLY A 13 23.95 -21.66 -19.95
CA GLY A 13 23.37 -20.32 -19.91
C GLY A 13 22.06 -20.22 -20.68
N LEU A 14 21.99 -20.81 -21.88
CA LEU A 14 20.76 -20.86 -22.68
C LEU A 14 19.66 -21.64 -21.97
N THR A 15 19.99 -22.80 -21.39
CA THR A 15 19.03 -23.56 -20.57
C THR A 15 18.54 -22.76 -19.38
N GLY A 16 19.44 -22.08 -18.65
CA GLY A 16 19.08 -21.21 -17.53
C GLY A 16 18.13 -20.08 -17.95
N LEU A 17 18.43 -19.39 -19.05
CA LEU A 17 17.58 -18.33 -19.59
C LEU A 17 16.20 -18.85 -19.98
N LEU A 18 16.12 -19.99 -20.68
CA LEU A 18 14.84 -20.60 -21.07
C LEU A 18 14.01 -20.99 -19.86
N THR A 19 14.60 -21.64 -18.86
CA THR A 19 13.91 -22.02 -17.62
C THR A 19 13.38 -20.79 -16.88
N MET A 20 14.17 -19.71 -16.83
CA MET A 20 13.76 -18.45 -16.20
C MET A 20 12.57 -17.81 -16.92
N LEU A 21 12.60 -17.77 -18.27
CA LEU A 21 11.49 -17.24 -19.07
C LEU A 21 10.22 -18.09 -18.93
N VAL A 22 10.35 -19.42 -18.90
CA VAL A 22 9.21 -20.31 -18.64
C VAL A 22 8.63 -20.07 -17.25
N GLY A 23 9.48 -19.91 -16.23
CA GLY A 23 9.04 -19.56 -14.87
C GLY A 23 8.25 -18.26 -14.84
N LEU A 24 8.77 -17.21 -15.50
CA LEU A 24 8.10 -15.91 -15.58
C LEU A 24 6.75 -15.98 -16.33
N VAL A 25 6.70 -16.68 -17.47
CA VAL A 25 5.45 -16.83 -18.23
C VAL A 25 4.43 -17.63 -17.44
N TRP A 26 4.86 -18.66 -16.71
CA TRP A 26 3.99 -19.46 -15.86
C TRP A 26 3.42 -18.62 -14.72
N ASP A 27 4.27 -17.86 -14.05
CA ASP A 27 3.90 -16.96 -12.96
C ASP A 27 2.87 -15.91 -13.41
N LEU A 28 3.14 -15.22 -14.51
CA LEU A 28 2.21 -14.25 -15.11
C LEU A 28 0.87 -14.89 -15.49
N ARG A 29 0.89 -16.15 -15.94
CA ARG A 29 -0.32 -16.89 -16.29
C ARG A 29 -1.14 -17.25 -15.05
N LEU A 30 -0.50 -17.67 -13.95
CA LEU A 30 -1.17 -17.96 -12.69
C LEU A 30 -1.84 -16.71 -12.12
N HIS A 31 -1.11 -15.60 -12.05
CA HIS A 31 -1.65 -14.32 -11.59
C HIS A 31 -2.84 -13.84 -12.45
N ARG A 32 -2.85 -14.16 -13.73
CA ARG A 32 -3.97 -13.83 -14.63
C ARG A 32 -5.19 -14.75 -14.44
N LEU A 33 -4.98 -16.05 -14.20
CA LEU A 33 -6.05 -17.04 -14.12
C LEU A 33 -6.63 -17.22 -12.73
N SER A 34 -5.86 -16.92 -11.69
CA SER A 34 -6.25 -17.13 -10.29
C SER A 34 -5.71 -16.01 -9.41
N PRO A 35 -6.27 -14.79 -9.53
CA PRO A 35 -5.82 -13.62 -8.77
C PRO A 35 -5.98 -13.81 -7.26
N GLU A 36 -7.05 -14.45 -6.81
CA GLU A 36 -7.34 -14.63 -5.37
C GLU A 36 -6.34 -15.57 -4.67
N SER A 37 -5.91 -16.64 -5.34
CA SER A 37 -4.93 -17.58 -4.77
C SER A 37 -3.51 -17.02 -4.76
N THR A 38 -3.21 -16.05 -5.63
CA THR A 38 -1.89 -15.42 -5.75
C THR A 38 -1.79 -14.10 -4.96
N ALA A 39 -2.91 -13.55 -4.47
CA ALA A 39 -2.94 -12.30 -3.70
C ALA A 39 -2.14 -12.33 -2.38
N HIS A 40 -1.93 -13.52 -1.81
CA HIS A 40 -1.20 -13.72 -0.56
C HIS A 40 0.21 -14.28 -0.80
N GLU A 41 0.66 -14.27 -2.05
CA GLU A 41 1.90 -14.89 -2.44
C GLU A 41 3.10 -13.97 -2.15
N GLY A 42 4.09 -14.49 -1.43
CA GLY A 42 5.37 -13.80 -1.23
C GLY A 42 6.19 -13.69 -2.53
N VAL A 43 7.18 -12.79 -2.53
CA VAL A 43 8.01 -12.44 -3.71
C VAL A 43 8.67 -13.64 -4.41
N LEU A 44 8.91 -14.75 -3.71
CA LEU A 44 9.34 -16.05 -4.24
C LEU A 44 8.72 -17.19 -3.41
N ALA A 45 7.39 -17.20 -3.29
CA ALA A 45 6.70 -18.18 -2.46
C ALA A 45 6.92 -19.63 -2.96
N PRO A 46 7.22 -20.59 -2.08
CA PRO A 46 7.48 -21.97 -2.46
C PRO A 46 6.26 -22.71 -3.00
N GLU A 47 5.06 -22.14 -2.88
CA GLU A 47 3.82 -22.73 -3.38
C GLU A 47 3.65 -22.53 -4.91
N ASN A 48 4.36 -21.59 -5.51
CA ASN A 48 4.26 -21.29 -6.94
C ASN A 48 5.41 -21.92 -7.75
N PRO A 49 5.09 -22.85 -8.67
CA PRO A 49 6.11 -23.50 -9.49
C PRO A 49 6.83 -22.53 -10.44
N GLY A 50 6.23 -21.39 -10.78
CA GLY A 50 6.85 -20.31 -11.54
C GLY A 50 8.06 -19.72 -10.83
N HIS A 51 7.96 -19.48 -9.52
CA HIS A 51 9.06 -18.97 -8.70
C HIS A 51 10.23 -19.95 -8.61
N HIS A 52 9.96 -21.25 -8.47
CA HIS A 52 11.01 -22.28 -8.48
C HIS A 52 11.75 -22.33 -9.82
N LEU A 53 11.02 -22.26 -10.93
CA LEU A 53 11.61 -22.25 -12.27
C LEU A 53 12.44 -20.99 -12.51
N PHE A 54 11.96 -19.83 -12.05
CA PHE A 54 12.69 -18.58 -12.11
C PHE A 54 14.02 -18.67 -11.32
N ALA A 55 13.96 -19.11 -10.06
CA ALA A 55 15.13 -19.27 -9.20
C ALA A 55 16.13 -20.30 -9.76
N ALA A 56 15.64 -21.44 -10.28
CA ALA A 56 16.48 -22.45 -10.91
C ALA A 56 17.16 -21.93 -12.18
N GLY A 57 16.44 -21.16 -13.00
CA GLY A 57 17.00 -20.51 -14.19
C GLY A 57 18.12 -19.52 -13.87
N LEU A 58 17.91 -18.69 -12.84
CA LEU A 58 18.92 -17.76 -12.32
C LEU A 58 20.17 -18.50 -11.82
N ALA A 59 20.00 -19.59 -11.06
CA ALA A 59 21.12 -20.40 -10.56
C ALA A 59 21.94 -20.99 -11.72
N LEU A 60 21.29 -21.49 -12.77
CA LEU A 60 21.96 -22.01 -13.97
C LEU A 60 22.75 -20.92 -14.71
N LEU A 61 22.22 -19.70 -14.79
CA LEU A 61 22.94 -18.56 -15.39
C LEU A 61 24.20 -18.21 -14.58
N VAL A 62 24.11 -18.20 -13.25
CA VAL A 62 25.28 -17.97 -12.37
C VAL A 62 26.32 -19.07 -12.58
N VAL A 63 25.91 -20.33 -12.63
CA VAL A 63 26.83 -21.46 -12.89
C VAL A 63 27.47 -21.34 -14.27
N ALA A 64 26.69 -21.02 -15.30
CA ALA A 64 27.20 -20.84 -16.66
C ALA A 64 28.27 -19.74 -16.73
N PHE A 65 28.02 -18.61 -16.06
CA PHE A 65 28.95 -17.49 -15.98
C PHE A 65 30.23 -17.87 -15.22
N CYS A 66 30.11 -18.54 -14.07
CA CYS A 66 31.27 -19.04 -13.32
C CYS A 66 32.12 -20.02 -14.14
N LEU A 67 31.48 -20.96 -14.85
CA LEU A 67 32.17 -21.91 -15.74
C LEU A 67 32.91 -21.20 -16.87
N PHE A 68 32.32 -20.14 -17.44
CA PHE A 68 32.95 -19.31 -18.45
C PHE A 68 34.21 -18.62 -17.89
N LEU A 69 34.10 -17.92 -16.76
CA LEU A 69 35.23 -17.21 -16.16
C LEU A 69 36.35 -18.16 -15.75
N VAL A 70 36.04 -19.31 -15.15
CA VAL A 70 37.03 -20.34 -14.80
C VAL A 70 37.71 -20.91 -16.04
N GLY A 71 36.95 -21.15 -17.12
CA GLY A 71 37.51 -21.58 -18.40
C GLY A 71 38.51 -20.57 -18.96
N GLN A 72 38.13 -19.30 -18.99
CA GLN A 72 38.97 -18.20 -19.48
C GLN A 72 40.24 -17.97 -18.64
N LEU A 73 40.14 -18.07 -17.30
CA LEU A 73 41.29 -18.01 -16.41
C LEU A 73 42.29 -19.15 -16.66
N ARG A 74 41.78 -20.35 -16.95
CA ARG A 74 42.62 -21.54 -17.18
C ARG A 74 43.23 -21.61 -18.58
N GLU A 75 42.62 -21.01 -19.60
CA GLU A 75 43.20 -20.95 -20.95
C GLU A 75 44.47 -20.10 -21.01
N GLY A 76 44.72 -19.22 -20.03
CA GLY A 76 45.97 -18.48 -19.90
C GLY A 76 46.23 -17.45 -21.01
N ARG A 77 45.26 -17.22 -21.90
CA ARG A 77 45.37 -16.32 -23.07
C ARG A 77 45.44 -14.83 -22.72
N TYR A 78 45.10 -14.47 -21.49
CA TYR A 78 45.02 -13.08 -21.03
C TYR A 78 46.22 -12.69 -20.17
N GLY A 79 46.65 -11.43 -20.26
CA GLY A 79 47.70 -10.86 -19.41
C GLY A 79 47.31 -10.75 -17.92
N ALA A 80 48.28 -10.48 -17.05
CA ALA A 80 48.10 -10.52 -15.59
C ALA A 80 46.96 -9.63 -15.07
N ALA A 81 46.82 -8.41 -15.60
CA ALA A 81 45.75 -7.49 -15.22
C ALA A 81 44.34 -8.01 -15.57
N ALA A 82 44.18 -8.60 -16.76
CA ALA A 82 42.92 -9.18 -17.20
C ALA A 82 42.54 -10.43 -16.40
N ARG A 83 43.52 -11.24 -15.95
CA ARG A 83 43.26 -12.37 -15.05
C ARG A 83 42.82 -11.92 -13.66
N LEU A 84 43.42 -10.86 -13.11
CA LEU A 84 42.99 -10.29 -11.83
C LEU A 84 41.56 -9.75 -11.91
N ALA A 85 41.20 -9.06 -13.01
CA ALA A 85 39.83 -8.60 -13.24
C ALA A 85 38.83 -9.76 -13.34
N LEU A 86 39.17 -10.82 -14.08
CA LEU A 86 38.32 -12.01 -14.20
C LEU A 86 38.14 -12.74 -12.86
N ALA A 87 39.21 -12.87 -12.07
CA ALA A 87 39.15 -13.48 -10.74
C ALA A 87 38.32 -12.64 -9.77
N GLY A 88 38.44 -11.31 -9.83
CA GLY A 88 37.60 -10.38 -9.08
C GLY A 88 36.12 -10.53 -9.41
N ALA A 89 35.77 -10.60 -10.70
CA ALA A 89 34.40 -10.82 -11.16
C ALA A 89 33.82 -12.17 -10.70
N LEU A 90 34.63 -13.24 -10.72
CA LEU A 90 34.21 -14.55 -10.23
C LEU A 90 33.93 -14.52 -8.72
N ALA A 91 34.82 -13.89 -7.95
CA ALA A 91 34.66 -13.76 -6.50
C ALA A 91 33.43 -12.92 -6.12
N THR A 92 33.13 -11.87 -6.88
CA THR A 92 31.92 -11.06 -6.65
C THR A 92 30.67 -11.87 -6.93
N VAL A 93 30.57 -12.53 -8.08
CA VAL A 93 29.38 -13.32 -8.44
C VAL A 93 29.15 -14.47 -7.47
N ALA A 94 30.20 -15.21 -7.11
CA ALA A 94 30.11 -16.29 -6.12
C ALA A 94 29.69 -15.74 -4.75
N GLY A 95 30.28 -14.64 -4.30
CA GLY A 95 29.96 -13.99 -3.03
C GLY A 95 28.51 -13.51 -2.97
N THR A 96 28.01 -12.85 -4.02
CA THR A 96 26.62 -12.38 -4.08
C THR A 96 25.62 -13.53 -4.13
N ALA A 97 25.93 -14.62 -4.85
CA ALA A 97 25.07 -15.79 -4.90
C ALA A 97 24.99 -16.50 -3.53
N SER A 98 26.12 -16.65 -2.84
CA SER A 98 26.16 -17.22 -1.49
C SER A 98 25.43 -16.34 -0.46
N LEU A 99 25.56 -15.02 -0.55
CA LEU A 99 24.85 -14.09 0.33
C LEU A 99 23.33 -14.14 0.11
N ALA A 100 22.88 -14.20 -1.15
CA ALA A 100 21.47 -14.33 -1.48
C ALA A 100 20.85 -15.62 -0.92
N LEU A 101 21.59 -16.74 -0.97
CA LEU A 101 21.17 -18.01 -0.36
C LEU A 101 21.05 -17.91 1.17
N LEU A 102 21.98 -17.23 1.84
CA LEU A 102 21.95 -17.02 3.29
C LEU A 102 20.78 -16.13 3.73
N MET A 103 20.49 -15.07 2.97
CA MET A 103 19.35 -14.18 3.24
C MET A 103 18.00 -14.84 2.91
N GLY A 104 17.96 -15.78 1.97
CA GLY A 104 16.74 -16.52 1.63
C GLY A 104 16.30 -17.55 2.69
N VAL A 105 17.24 -18.12 3.45
CA VAL A 105 16.94 -19.11 4.53
C VAL A 105 16.30 -18.46 5.77
N SER A 106 16.55 -17.16 6.00
CA SER A 106 16.09 -16.46 7.22
C SER A 106 14.68 -15.87 7.15
N VAL A 107 14.01 -15.98 6.00
CA VAL A 107 12.63 -15.46 5.80
C VAL A 107 11.56 -16.55 6.08
N GLY A 108 11.96 -17.79 6.39
CA GLY A 108 11.06 -18.94 6.55
C GLY A 108 10.71 -19.39 7.98
N GLU A 109 11.25 -18.78 9.04
CA GLU A 109 10.97 -19.19 10.43
C GLU A 109 10.35 -18.06 11.24
N HIS A 110 9.02 -17.96 11.23
CA HIS A 110 8.26 -17.31 12.30
C HIS A 110 7.66 -18.40 13.21
N GLN A 111 8.35 -18.70 14.31
CA GLN A 111 7.81 -19.51 15.40
C GLN A 111 6.89 -18.63 16.26
N HIS A 112 5.61 -18.99 16.32
CA HIS A 112 4.71 -18.47 17.35
C HIS A 112 4.97 -19.21 18.66
N ALA A 113 5.59 -18.52 19.62
CA ALA A 113 5.55 -18.92 21.01
C ALA A 113 4.20 -18.46 21.60
N GLU A 114 3.20 -19.33 21.59
CA GLU A 114 1.98 -19.14 22.37
C GLU A 114 2.28 -19.33 23.86
N ALA A 115 2.25 -18.23 24.62
CA ALA A 115 2.03 -18.29 26.05
C ALA A 115 0.52 -18.49 26.28
N VAL A 116 0.13 -19.75 26.47
CA VAL A 116 -1.24 -20.13 26.84
C VAL A 116 -1.50 -19.70 28.30
N ALA A 117 -2.40 -18.75 28.49
CA ALA A 117 -3.07 -18.53 29.77
C ALA A 117 -4.36 -19.34 29.79
N GLU A 118 -4.45 -20.26 30.75
CA GLU A 118 -5.62 -21.08 31.06
C GLU A 118 -6.87 -20.24 31.34
N HIS A 119 -8.01 -20.67 30.80
CA HIS A 119 -9.25 -20.72 31.57
C HIS A 119 -10.13 -21.90 31.15
N SER A 120 -10.68 -22.52 32.19
CA SER A 120 -11.32 -23.82 32.33
C SER A 120 -12.75 -23.92 31.79
N GLN A 121 -13.00 -25.07 31.12
CA GLN A 121 -14.12 -26.02 31.21
C GLN A 121 -15.53 -25.55 31.61
N ASP A 122 -16.50 -25.82 30.73
CA ASP A 122 -17.62 -26.78 30.86
C ASP A 122 -18.40 -26.72 29.52
N GLY A 123 -18.86 -27.76 28.82
CA GLY A 123 -19.16 -29.15 29.12
C GLY A 123 -20.53 -29.46 28.48
N HIS A 124 -20.57 -30.25 27.39
CA HIS A 124 -21.58 -31.28 27.01
C HIS A 124 -21.87 -31.41 25.50
N GLY A 125 -21.77 -32.65 25.00
CA GLY A 125 -22.68 -33.19 23.99
C GLY A 125 -22.11 -33.45 22.58
N ALA A 126 -21.50 -34.62 22.39
CA ALA A 126 -21.07 -35.14 21.09
C ALA A 126 -22.24 -35.41 20.13
N GLN A 127 -22.09 -35.10 18.83
CA GLN A 127 -22.40 -35.99 17.70
C GLN A 127 -21.56 -35.60 16.46
N VAL A 128 -20.79 -36.57 15.97
CA VAL A 128 -20.00 -36.49 14.73
C VAL A 128 -20.93 -36.70 13.53
N ALA A 129 -21.02 -35.71 12.65
CA ALA A 129 -21.53 -35.88 11.30
C ALA A 129 -20.58 -35.16 10.32
N ILE A 130 -19.92 -35.96 9.47
CA ILE A 130 -19.00 -35.51 8.45
C ILE A 130 -19.82 -34.99 7.26
N ALA A 131 -19.72 -33.70 6.97
CA ALA A 131 -20.17 -33.04 5.75
C ALA A 131 -19.16 -31.93 5.40
N PRO A 132 -18.96 -31.58 4.11
CA PRO A 132 -17.81 -30.80 3.67
C PRO A 132 -17.84 -29.39 4.25
N GLU A 133 -16.75 -29.02 4.92
CA GLU A 133 -16.52 -27.74 5.57
C GLU A 133 -16.56 -26.61 4.54
N ALA A 134 -17.73 -25.99 4.37
CA ALA A 134 -17.80 -24.63 3.87
C ALA A 134 -17.30 -23.75 5.02
N HIS A 135 -16.04 -23.29 4.93
CA HIS A 135 -15.52 -22.29 5.85
C HIS A 135 -16.38 -21.03 5.75
N ARG A 136 -17.33 -20.87 6.68
CA ARG A 136 -17.98 -19.60 6.94
C ARG A 136 -16.97 -18.76 7.69
N HIS A 137 -16.48 -17.72 7.03
CA HIS A 137 -15.91 -16.60 7.75
C HIS A 137 -17.05 -15.97 8.54
N ASP A 138 -16.97 -16.02 9.87
CA ASP A 138 -17.75 -15.12 10.70
C ASP A 138 -17.46 -13.69 10.19
N PRO A 139 -18.48 -12.87 9.90
CA PRO A 139 -18.24 -11.48 9.58
C PRO A 139 -17.47 -10.87 10.75
N ALA A 140 -16.33 -10.23 10.43
CA ALA A 140 -15.63 -9.42 11.40
C ALA A 140 -16.65 -8.47 12.05
N PRO A 141 -16.59 -8.27 13.39
CA PRO A 141 -17.51 -7.34 14.03
C PRO A 141 -17.42 -6.00 13.30
N ASP A 142 -18.58 -5.47 12.92
CA ASP A 142 -18.75 -4.17 12.28
C ASP A 142 -18.06 -3.12 13.17
N ARG A 143 -16.84 -2.75 12.82
CA ARG A 143 -16.10 -1.71 13.54
C ARG A 143 -16.60 -0.38 13.03
N SER A 144 -17.79 0.04 13.46
CA SER A 144 -18.24 1.40 13.21
C SER A 144 -17.12 2.37 13.59
N SER A 145 -16.92 3.40 12.78
CA SER A 145 -16.00 4.51 13.05
C SER A 145 -15.97 4.88 14.54
N ALA A 146 -14.78 5.04 15.12
CA ALA A 146 -14.64 5.51 16.51
C ALA A 146 -15.01 7.00 16.65
N LEU A 147 -15.07 7.75 15.55
CA LEU A 147 -15.57 9.11 15.45
C LEU A 147 -17.09 9.10 15.26
N PRO A 148 -17.85 9.76 16.14
CA PRO A 148 -19.29 9.89 15.98
C PRO A 148 -19.68 10.52 14.64
N GLY A 149 -20.68 9.95 13.98
CA GLY A 149 -21.31 10.45 12.75
C GLY A 149 -20.44 10.38 11.49
N VAL A 150 -19.37 9.60 11.52
CA VAL A 150 -18.61 9.21 10.34
C VAL A 150 -19.04 7.81 9.92
N HIS A 151 -19.37 7.64 8.64
CA HIS A 151 -19.84 6.36 8.11
C HIS A 151 -18.93 5.90 6.97
N HIS A 152 -18.28 4.76 7.18
CA HIS A 152 -17.47 4.07 6.17
C HIS A 152 -18.20 2.78 5.75
N PRO A 153 -18.34 2.49 4.44
CA PRO A 153 -18.79 1.18 4.01
C PRO A 153 -17.67 0.16 4.25
N HIS A 154 -17.79 -0.66 5.30
CA HIS A 154 -16.89 -1.80 5.50
C HIS A 154 -17.29 -2.93 4.56
N GLY A 155 -16.48 -3.15 3.51
CA GLY A 155 -16.51 -4.40 2.78
C GLY A 155 -16.02 -5.54 3.69
N THR A 156 -16.57 -6.74 3.52
CA THR A 156 -15.90 -7.98 3.96
C THR A 156 -14.45 -7.94 3.48
N GLY A 157 -13.48 -8.47 4.26
CA GLY A 157 -12.05 -8.48 3.91
C GLY A 157 -11.77 -9.15 2.57
N ILE A 158 -11.98 -8.39 1.49
CA ILE A 158 -11.77 -8.76 0.11
C ILE A 158 -10.30 -8.46 -0.19
N ALA A 159 -9.62 -9.41 -0.81
CA ALA A 159 -8.25 -9.22 -1.24
C ALA A 159 -8.19 -8.08 -2.27
N ILE A 160 -7.28 -7.14 -2.07
CA ILE A 160 -6.99 -6.12 -3.07
C ILE A 160 -6.37 -6.76 -4.32
N THR A 161 -6.84 -6.37 -5.50
CA THR A 161 -6.24 -6.79 -6.76
C THR A 161 -4.96 -6.01 -7.06
N ALA A 162 -4.05 -6.59 -7.84
CA ALA A 162 -2.85 -5.89 -8.30
C ALA A 162 -3.19 -4.62 -9.10
N GLN A 163 -4.29 -4.62 -9.86
CA GLN A 163 -4.71 -3.46 -10.64
C GLN A 163 -5.21 -2.31 -9.76
N GLU A 164 -5.99 -2.61 -8.71
CA GLU A 164 -6.40 -1.61 -7.72
C GLU A 164 -5.19 -1.05 -6.98
N LEU A 165 -4.22 -1.89 -6.59
CA LEU A 165 -2.99 -1.44 -5.94
C LEU A 165 -2.20 -0.47 -6.83
N LEU A 166 -2.00 -0.83 -8.12
CA LEU A 166 -1.30 0.01 -9.08
C LEU A 166 -2.02 1.33 -9.33
N THR A 167 -3.35 1.29 -9.44
CA THR A 167 -4.17 2.49 -9.66
C THR A 167 -4.13 3.42 -8.44
N ALA A 168 -4.22 2.86 -7.24
CA ALA A 168 -4.10 3.61 -5.99
C ALA A 168 -2.71 4.24 -5.83
N ALA A 169 -1.64 3.50 -6.15
CA ALA A 169 -0.27 4.01 -6.12
C ALA A 169 -0.05 5.16 -7.12
N ASP A 170 -0.61 5.03 -8.32
CA ASP A 170 -0.53 6.05 -9.38
C ASP A 170 -1.29 7.33 -9.01
N VAL A 171 -2.49 7.21 -8.42
CA VAL A 171 -3.23 8.36 -7.85
C VAL A 171 -2.45 9.01 -6.73
N LEU A 172 -1.91 8.23 -5.78
CA LEU A 172 -1.11 8.76 -4.67
C LEU A 172 0.12 9.53 -5.18
N GLN A 173 0.80 9.03 -6.22
CA GLN A 173 1.93 9.71 -6.80
C GLN A 173 1.54 11.07 -7.39
N ARG A 174 0.49 11.12 -8.22
CA ARG A 174 0.01 12.39 -8.81
C ARG A 174 -0.45 13.40 -7.75
N VAL A 175 -1.11 12.91 -6.71
CA VAL A 175 -1.51 13.73 -5.56
C VAL A 175 -0.27 14.33 -4.88
N ARG A 176 0.74 13.51 -4.58
CA ARG A 176 2.00 13.99 -3.97
C ARG A 176 2.70 15.02 -4.84
N GLU A 177 2.73 14.83 -6.15
CA GLU A 177 3.32 15.78 -7.09
C GLU A 177 2.58 17.12 -7.11
N THR A 178 1.25 17.08 -7.24
CA THR A 178 0.41 18.29 -7.28
C THR A 178 0.42 19.03 -5.94
N ALA A 179 0.35 18.29 -4.82
CA ALA A 179 0.23 18.86 -3.48
C ALA A 179 1.45 19.68 -3.04
N ARG A 180 2.64 19.44 -3.60
CA ARG A 180 3.89 20.17 -3.26
C ARG A 180 3.74 21.69 -3.33
N ARG A 181 2.98 22.21 -4.30
CA ARG A 181 2.77 23.67 -4.44
C ARG A 181 1.98 24.29 -3.28
N TYR A 182 1.31 23.46 -2.49
CA TYR A 182 0.46 23.87 -1.37
C TYR A 182 1.09 23.58 -0.01
N GLU A 183 2.38 23.26 0.06
CA GLU A 183 3.10 23.15 1.34
C GLU A 183 2.97 24.42 2.19
N ASP A 184 3.04 25.59 1.55
CA ASP A 184 2.65 26.86 2.16
C ASP A 184 1.15 27.09 1.98
N VAL A 185 0.44 27.20 3.10
CA VAL A 185 -1.00 27.49 3.13
C VAL A 185 -1.35 28.80 2.43
N LYS A 186 -0.44 29.79 2.38
CA LYS A 186 -0.67 31.04 1.66
C LYS A 186 -0.77 30.83 0.15
N ALA A 187 -0.06 29.84 -0.40
CA ALA A 187 -0.17 29.47 -1.80
C ALA A 187 -1.55 28.86 -2.08
N ALA A 188 -2.08 28.06 -1.16
CA ALA A 188 -3.45 27.56 -1.26
C ALA A 188 -4.48 28.70 -1.20
N GLU A 189 -4.36 29.61 -0.24
CA GLU A 189 -5.26 30.76 -0.12
C GLU A 189 -5.25 31.66 -1.37
N ALA A 190 -4.07 31.89 -1.95
CA ALA A 190 -3.91 32.65 -3.19
C ALA A 190 -4.61 32.00 -4.39
N GLU A 191 -4.71 30.68 -4.40
CA GLU A 191 -5.40 29.88 -5.42
C GLU A 191 -6.90 29.69 -5.13
N GLY A 192 -7.42 30.33 -4.08
CA GLY A 192 -8.84 30.38 -3.77
C GLY A 192 -9.33 29.31 -2.79
N TYR A 193 -8.43 28.56 -2.17
CA TYR A 193 -8.79 27.68 -1.06
C TYR A 193 -9.18 28.50 0.18
N ARG A 194 -10.18 28.04 0.94
CA ARG A 194 -10.71 28.70 2.14
C ARG A 194 -10.82 27.72 3.29
N MET A 195 -10.39 28.12 4.47
CA MET A 195 -10.53 27.30 5.68
C MET A 195 -12.00 27.02 5.98
N THR A 196 -12.35 25.74 6.13
CA THR A 196 -13.67 25.27 6.54
C THR A 196 -13.64 24.56 7.89
N THR A 197 -12.48 24.07 8.34
CA THR A 197 -12.34 23.39 9.64
C THR A 197 -11.12 23.93 10.39
N ARG A 198 -11.22 24.11 11.71
CA ARG A 198 -10.15 24.67 12.57
C ARG A 198 -9.98 23.97 13.91
N THR A 199 -10.40 22.72 14.03
CA THR A 199 -10.25 21.96 15.27
C THR A 199 -8.82 21.44 15.39
N PHE A 200 -8.53 20.27 14.83
CA PHE A 200 -7.22 19.60 14.89
C PHE A 200 -6.62 19.38 13.51
N LEU A 201 -7.46 19.05 12.52
CA LEU A 201 -7.13 19.08 11.11
C LEU A 201 -7.78 20.30 10.47
N TYR A 202 -6.93 21.14 9.87
CA TYR A 202 -7.34 22.36 9.20
C TYR A 202 -7.63 22.03 7.75
N HIS A 203 -8.91 21.95 7.42
CA HIS A 203 -9.35 21.73 6.05
C HIS A 203 -9.47 23.08 5.35
N TYR A 204 -8.87 23.17 4.18
CA TYR A 204 -9.01 24.30 3.27
C TYR A 204 -9.64 23.80 1.98
N VAL A 205 -10.86 24.23 1.69
CA VAL A 205 -11.64 23.78 0.54
C VAL A 205 -11.57 24.81 -0.58
N ASN A 206 -11.42 24.37 -1.83
CA ASN A 206 -11.56 25.23 -3.01
C ASN A 206 -12.97 25.09 -3.59
N PRO A 207 -13.85 26.10 -3.44
CA PRO A 207 -15.22 26.02 -3.95
C PRO A 207 -15.30 25.89 -5.46
N ARG A 208 -14.28 26.33 -6.21
CA ARG A 208 -14.26 26.22 -7.67
C ARG A 208 -14.11 24.77 -8.08
N TYR A 209 -13.22 24.02 -7.43
CA TYR A 209 -12.99 22.61 -7.72
C TYR A 209 -14.17 21.75 -7.22
N TYR A 210 -14.66 22.01 -6.01
CA TYR A 210 -15.86 21.34 -5.49
C TYR A 210 -17.11 21.43 -6.42
N LEU A 211 -17.21 22.53 -7.17
CA LEU A 211 -18.35 22.81 -8.06
C LEU A 211 -18.08 22.52 -9.54
N ASP A 212 -16.91 22.01 -9.93
CA ASP A 212 -16.54 21.88 -11.34
C ASP A 212 -16.99 20.59 -12.03
N ASN A 213 -17.68 19.72 -11.28
CA ASN A 213 -18.20 18.42 -11.68
C ASN A 213 -17.13 17.36 -11.97
N ARG A 214 -15.91 17.53 -11.47
CA ARG A 214 -14.87 16.50 -11.47
C ARG A 214 -14.80 15.87 -10.09
N VAL A 215 -14.57 14.56 -10.04
CA VAL A 215 -14.31 13.82 -8.81
C VAL A 215 -13.00 13.09 -9.04
N LEU A 216 -12.10 13.11 -8.06
CA LEU A 216 -10.76 12.51 -8.16
C LEU A 216 -9.89 13.11 -9.28
N ASP A 217 -10.05 14.40 -9.61
CA ASP A 217 -9.09 15.12 -10.46
C ASP A 217 -7.87 15.50 -9.62
N THR A 218 -6.78 14.74 -9.77
CA THR A 218 -5.55 14.94 -8.98
C THR A 218 -4.88 16.30 -9.22
N GLU A 219 -5.23 17.02 -10.29
CA GLU A 219 -4.75 18.39 -10.56
C GLU A 219 -5.66 19.47 -9.95
N ARG A 220 -6.88 19.11 -9.52
CA ARG A 220 -7.92 19.99 -8.98
C ARG A 220 -8.51 19.47 -7.67
N ILE A 221 -7.64 19.30 -6.68
CA ILE A 221 -7.97 18.75 -5.37
C ILE A 221 -8.98 19.64 -4.61
N GLU A 222 -10.13 19.11 -4.19
CA GLU A 222 -11.18 19.91 -3.57
C GLU A 222 -10.79 20.43 -2.18
N SER A 223 -10.05 19.66 -1.39
CA SER A 223 -9.67 20.04 -0.03
C SER A 223 -8.22 19.69 0.31
N LEU A 224 -7.51 20.64 0.92
CA LEU A 224 -6.17 20.48 1.46
C LEU A 224 -6.24 20.36 2.98
N VAL A 225 -5.49 19.42 3.53
CA VAL A 225 -5.53 19.08 4.96
C VAL A 225 -4.20 19.45 5.62
N TYR A 226 -4.26 20.41 6.54
CA TYR A 226 -3.10 20.84 7.31
C TYR A 226 -3.22 20.43 8.77
N ALA A 227 -2.08 20.23 9.41
CA ALA A 227 -1.98 20.12 10.85
C ALA A 227 -0.91 21.10 11.37
N ARG A 228 -1.00 21.50 12.63
CA ARG A 228 0.02 22.37 13.22
C ARG A 228 1.21 21.53 13.64
N GLY A 229 2.35 21.71 12.98
CA GLY A 229 3.58 20.99 13.25
C GLY A 229 4.21 21.34 14.60
N PRO A 230 5.28 20.62 14.98
CA PRO A 230 6.03 20.87 16.21
C PRO A 230 6.61 22.29 16.29
N ASP A 231 6.96 22.87 15.14
CA ASP A 231 7.44 24.24 14.98
C ASP A 231 6.34 25.31 15.09
N GLY A 232 5.08 24.90 15.29
CA GLY A 232 3.91 25.77 15.40
C GLY A 232 3.34 26.24 14.08
N ASN A 233 3.98 25.94 12.94
CA ASN A 233 3.51 26.30 11.61
C ASN A 233 2.47 25.28 11.11
N LEU A 234 1.58 25.70 10.22
CA LEU A 234 0.74 24.75 9.48
C LEU A 234 1.61 23.99 8.49
N LYS A 235 1.44 22.67 8.45
CA LYS A 235 2.09 21.77 7.50
C LYS A 235 1.02 21.00 6.76
N LEU A 236 1.18 20.84 5.45
CA LEU A 236 0.31 20.02 4.65
C LEU A 236 0.56 18.54 5.02
N VAL A 237 -0.47 17.87 5.52
CA VAL A 237 -0.37 16.46 5.99
C VAL A 237 -1.20 15.52 5.13
N GLY A 238 -2.15 16.04 4.36
CA GLY A 238 -3.00 15.27 3.49
C GLY A 238 -3.79 16.16 2.54
N VAL A 239 -4.58 15.51 1.72
CA VAL A 239 -5.62 16.11 0.89
C VAL A 239 -6.90 15.32 1.07
N MET A 240 -8.02 15.87 0.61
CA MET A 240 -9.31 15.20 0.63
C MET A 240 -10.05 15.49 -0.67
N PHE A 241 -10.43 14.43 -1.36
CA PHE A 241 -11.34 14.50 -2.50
C PHE A 241 -12.77 14.50 -2.00
N MET A 242 -13.65 15.23 -2.69
CA MET A 242 -15.05 15.37 -2.30
C MET A 242 -15.96 15.12 -3.50
N ALA A 243 -16.72 14.04 -3.46
CA ALA A 243 -17.85 13.83 -4.35
C ALA A 243 -19.09 14.49 -3.74
N ARG A 244 -19.80 15.32 -4.51
CA ARG A 244 -21.07 15.89 -4.03
C ARG A 244 -22.16 14.81 -3.94
N PRO A 245 -23.25 15.05 -3.18
CA PRO A 245 -24.34 14.08 -3.06
C PRO A 245 -25.00 13.66 -4.39
N ASP A 246 -24.88 14.48 -5.44
CA ASP A 246 -25.37 14.19 -6.79
C ASP A 246 -24.36 13.45 -7.68
N GLN A 247 -23.17 13.14 -7.15
CA GLN A 247 -22.08 12.47 -7.86
C GLN A 247 -21.79 11.09 -7.25
N THR A 248 -21.17 10.22 -8.04
CA THR A 248 -20.72 8.89 -7.58
C THR A 248 -19.22 8.93 -7.32
N ALA A 249 -18.80 8.54 -6.13
CA ALA A 249 -17.39 8.35 -5.83
C ALA A 249 -16.80 7.18 -6.67
N PRO A 250 -15.63 7.37 -7.31
CA PRO A 250 -14.98 6.30 -8.04
C PRO A 250 -14.39 5.25 -7.09
N ASP A 251 -14.63 3.99 -7.39
CA ASP A 251 -13.96 2.84 -6.77
C ASP A 251 -12.72 2.46 -7.59
N PHE A 252 -11.56 2.99 -7.22
CA PHE A 252 -10.30 2.81 -7.96
C PHE A 252 -9.23 2.03 -7.18
N GLY A 253 -9.36 1.95 -5.86
CA GLY A 253 -8.45 1.23 -4.97
C GLY A 253 -9.13 0.09 -4.22
N GLY A 254 -10.39 -0.24 -4.55
CA GLY A 254 -11.17 -1.25 -3.87
C GLY A 254 -11.17 -1.01 -2.35
N PRO A 255 -10.85 -2.02 -1.54
CA PRO A 255 -10.86 -1.91 -0.09
C PRO A 255 -9.81 -0.96 0.49
N LEU A 256 -8.83 -0.46 -0.28
CA LEU A 256 -7.89 0.55 0.22
C LEU A 256 -8.50 1.94 0.31
N THR A 257 -9.44 2.28 -0.57
CA THR A 257 -9.92 3.65 -0.75
C THR A 257 -11.29 3.83 -0.09
N GLY A 258 -11.27 4.01 1.23
CA GLY A 258 -12.46 4.20 2.04
C GLY A 258 -13.08 5.58 1.85
N TRP A 259 -14.01 5.71 0.90
CA TRP A 259 -14.89 6.88 0.83
C TRP A 259 -15.84 6.87 2.03
N HIS A 260 -16.07 8.03 2.64
CA HIS A 260 -16.97 8.15 3.79
C HIS A 260 -17.83 9.41 3.72
N ILE A 261 -18.90 9.41 4.50
CA ILE A 261 -19.72 10.60 4.72
C ILE A 261 -19.64 11.03 6.18
N HIS A 262 -19.95 12.29 6.42
CA HIS A 262 -20.38 12.74 7.73
C HIS A 262 -21.87 13.06 7.71
N ASP A 263 -22.60 12.61 8.73
CA ASP A 263 -24.03 12.90 8.88
C ASP A 263 -24.35 13.79 10.08
N ASN A 264 -23.33 14.32 10.76
CA ASN A 264 -23.48 15.04 12.03
C ASN A 264 -22.83 16.43 12.03
N LEU A 265 -22.46 17.00 10.88
CA LEU A 265 -21.78 18.29 10.83
C LEU A 265 -22.76 19.44 11.00
N CYS A 266 -22.38 20.43 11.81
CA CYS A 266 -23.03 21.74 11.86
C CYS A 266 -22.14 22.78 11.17
N ILE A 267 -22.65 23.39 10.10
CA ILE A 267 -21.91 24.40 9.35
C ILE A 267 -22.53 25.80 9.49
N ASN A 268 -21.69 26.82 9.50
CA ASN A 268 -22.14 28.20 9.30
C ASN A 268 -22.48 28.39 7.81
N PRO A 269 -23.74 28.67 7.44
CA PRO A 269 -24.14 28.73 6.03
C PRO A 269 -23.54 29.91 5.26
N ALA A 270 -23.04 30.95 5.95
CA ALA A 270 -22.41 32.10 5.31
C ALA A 270 -20.92 31.86 5.02
N THR A 271 -20.23 31.10 5.87
CA THR A 271 -18.77 30.89 5.76
C THR A 271 -18.37 29.47 5.36
N TRP A 272 -19.31 28.52 5.37
CA TRP A 272 -19.05 27.07 5.23
C TRP A 272 -18.13 26.49 6.30
N MET A 273 -17.91 27.21 7.40
CA MET A 273 -17.11 26.73 8.51
C MET A 273 -17.89 25.65 9.28
N VAL A 274 -17.26 24.51 9.55
CA VAL A 274 -17.73 23.54 10.53
C VAL A 274 -17.59 24.17 11.92
N VAL A 275 -18.71 24.39 12.59
CA VAL A 275 -18.79 25.07 13.89
C VAL A 275 -19.20 24.13 15.04
N GLY A 276 -19.53 22.88 14.73
CA GLY A 276 -19.85 21.87 15.72
C GLY A 276 -20.22 20.54 15.08
N LEU A 277 -20.42 19.56 15.95
CA LEU A 277 -21.01 18.26 15.62
C LEU A 277 -22.33 18.14 16.38
N ALA A 278 -23.34 17.52 15.77
CA ALA A 278 -24.63 17.28 16.39
C ALA A 278 -25.19 15.93 15.95
N ASP A 279 -25.53 15.09 16.92
CA ASP A 279 -26.13 13.77 16.67
C ASP A 279 -27.60 13.85 16.20
N SER A 280 -28.15 15.06 16.01
CA SER A 280 -29.47 15.28 15.40
C SER A 280 -29.59 16.71 14.83
N PRO A 281 -30.44 16.94 13.81
CA PRO A 281 -30.54 18.22 13.13
C PRO A 281 -30.91 19.43 14.00
N ASP A 282 -31.68 19.21 15.07
CA ASP A 282 -32.16 20.22 16.01
C ASP A 282 -31.11 20.64 17.07
N ARG A 283 -29.97 19.93 17.14
CA ARG A 283 -28.90 20.18 18.12
C ARG A 283 -27.77 21.08 17.61
N CYS A 284 -27.85 21.57 16.37
CA CYS A 284 -26.82 22.47 15.86
C CYS A 284 -26.81 23.84 16.59
N PRO A 285 -25.63 24.43 16.84
CA PRO A 285 -25.52 25.76 17.41
C PRO A 285 -26.37 26.80 16.68
N THR A 286 -26.90 27.78 17.41
CA THR A 286 -27.73 28.84 16.81
C THR A 286 -27.01 29.53 15.65
N GLY A 287 -27.69 29.66 14.51
CA GLY A 287 -27.13 30.26 13.29
C GLY A 287 -26.30 29.31 12.43
N SER A 288 -26.24 28.02 12.79
CA SER A 288 -25.65 26.96 11.97
C SER A 288 -26.71 25.99 11.46
N VAL A 289 -26.36 25.22 10.43
CA VAL A 289 -27.25 24.23 9.81
C VAL A 289 -26.60 22.86 9.84
N HIS A 290 -27.43 21.86 10.12
CA HIS A 290 -27.04 20.46 10.05
C HIS A 290 -26.89 20.02 8.59
N VAL A 291 -25.80 19.33 8.27
CA VAL A 291 -25.52 18.84 6.91
C VAL A 291 -25.04 17.39 6.93
N VAL A 292 -25.50 16.65 5.93
CA VAL A 292 -24.91 15.39 5.51
C VAL A 292 -23.99 15.70 4.34
N THR A 293 -22.74 15.29 4.41
CA THR A 293 -21.78 15.52 3.32
C THR A 293 -22.06 14.59 2.15
N GLY A 294 -21.50 14.92 0.98
CA GLY A 294 -21.24 13.89 -0.01
C GLY A 294 -20.05 13.02 0.41
N GLU A 295 -19.69 12.04 -0.42
CA GLU A 295 -18.59 11.13 -0.11
C GLU A 295 -17.23 11.83 -0.15
N MET A 296 -16.36 11.49 0.79
CA MET A 296 -15.04 12.10 0.97
C MET A 296 -13.98 11.02 1.09
N LEU A 297 -12.81 11.26 0.49
CA LEU A 297 -11.65 10.37 0.57
C LEU A 297 -10.43 11.18 1.00
N HIS A 298 -9.89 10.88 2.17
CA HIS A 298 -8.59 11.43 2.59
C HIS A 298 -7.45 10.68 1.91
N VAL A 299 -6.43 11.43 1.49
CA VAL A 299 -5.16 10.90 1.01
C VAL A 299 -4.03 11.57 1.77
N TRP A 300 -3.32 10.80 2.59
CA TRP A 300 -2.27 11.28 3.49
C TRP A 300 -0.93 11.40 2.78
N LEU A 301 -0.27 12.53 3.01
CA LEU A 301 1.07 12.82 2.49
C LEU A 301 2.17 12.48 3.50
N VAL A 302 1.78 12.30 4.76
CA VAL A 302 2.66 11.80 5.82
C VAL A 302 2.74 10.28 5.78
N ASP A 303 3.92 9.73 6.01
CA ASP A 303 4.08 8.29 6.10
C ASP A 303 3.63 7.83 7.49
N THR A 304 2.58 6.99 7.52
CA THR A 304 2.09 6.34 8.74
C THR A 304 1.98 4.83 8.53
N PRO A 305 2.04 4.01 9.59
CA PRO A 305 1.86 2.56 9.48
C PRO A 305 0.49 2.14 8.91
N ALA A 306 -0.53 2.99 9.05
CA ALA A 306 -1.87 2.73 8.52
C ALA A 306 -1.94 2.91 6.98
N GLY A 307 -0.98 3.60 6.38
CA GLY A 307 -0.91 3.83 4.95
C GLY A 307 -1.55 5.16 4.51
N ALA A 308 -1.49 5.43 3.20
CA ALA A 308 -1.86 6.73 2.63
C ALA A 308 -3.37 6.94 2.46
N PHE A 309 -4.17 5.88 2.49
CA PHE A 309 -5.64 5.94 2.34
C PHE A 309 -6.39 5.54 3.63
N ALA A 310 -5.66 5.47 4.75
CA ALA A 310 -6.24 5.12 6.04
C ALA A 310 -7.25 6.16 6.51
N ASP A 311 -8.14 5.75 7.41
CA ASP A 311 -9.09 6.66 8.02
C ASP A 311 -8.37 7.68 8.90
N SER A 312 -8.97 8.87 9.05
CA SER A 312 -8.41 9.93 9.90
C SER A 312 -8.14 9.45 11.34
N GLU A 313 -8.95 8.51 11.84
CA GLU A 313 -8.84 7.90 13.17
C GLU A 313 -7.55 7.14 13.39
N GLU A 314 -7.05 6.49 12.34
CA GLU A 314 -5.82 5.74 12.39
C GLU A 314 -4.61 6.68 12.27
N VAL A 315 -4.75 7.78 11.51
CA VAL A 315 -3.64 8.72 11.22
C VAL A 315 -3.41 9.74 12.34
N ILE A 316 -4.47 10.29 12.94
CA ILE A 316 -4.38 11.35 13.97
C ILE A 316 -3.48 10.94 15.16
N PRO A 317 -3.54 9.71 15.71
CA PRO A 317 -2.63 9.27 16.77
C PRO A 317 -1.15 9.32 16.36
N TYR A 318 -0.81 8.97 15.12
CA TYR A 318 0.57 9.04 14.63
C TYR A 318 1.03 10.48 14.39
N LEU A 319 0.15 11.36 13.90
CA LEU A 319 0.44 12.80 13.84
C LEU A 319 0.80 13.34 15.24
N ALA A 320 0.06 12.94 16.28
CA ALA A 320 0.38 13.32 17.66
C ALA A 320 1.77 12.83 18.10
N GLN A 321 2.11 11.57 17.78
CA GLN A 321 3.43 10.98 18.09
C GLN A 321 4.57 11.69 17.37
N MET A 322 4.33 12.20 16.16
CA MET A 322 5.26 13.03 15.40
C MET A 322 5.34 14.49 15.89
N GLY A 323 4.61 14.83 16.96
CA GLY A 323 4.64 16.15 17.60
C GLY A 323 3.72 17.20 16.99
N TYR A 324 2.77 16.79 16.13
CA TYR A 324 1.72 17.68 15.64
C TYR A 324 0.70 17.97 16.73
N ARG A 325 0.14 19.19 16.74
CA ARG A 325 -0.97 19.54 17.63
C ARG A 325 -2.28 19.07 17.03
N VAL A 326 -2.84 18.02 17.63
CA VAL A 326 -4.11 17.41 17.23
C VAL A 326 -5.17 17.46 18.35
N ARG A 327 -5.01 18.36 19.32
CA ARG A 327 -5.94 18.65 20.41
C ARG A 327 -6.00 20.15 20.67
#